data_AF-A0A971ZYN4-F1
#
_entry.id   AF-A0A971ZYN4-F1
#
_cell.length_a   1.000
_cell.length_b   1.000
_cell.length_c   1.000
_cell.angle_alpha   90.00
_cell.angle_beta   90.00
_cell.angle_gamma   90.00
#
_symmetry.space_group_name_H-M   'P 1'
#
loop_
_entity.id
_entity.type
_entity.pdbx_description
1 polymer ?
#
loop_
_entity_poly.entity_id
_entity_poly.type
_entity_poly.pdbx_seq_one_letter_code
_entity_poly.pdbx_strand_id
1 'polypeptide(L)'
;MIEYRKGNFLIQSDFEIRSFMEEGPDIDLIIPLEYRTLNLYIDGMPDYFDSRLQLLDIKNILIRFSTLKDNNLCTIHFLRNIDLKSAVMNFVFDYKEHFIKLKEEEYSAEMHIEKRKTST
;
A
#
# COMPACT_ATOMS: atom_id res chain seq x y z
N MET A 1 0.09 1.53 16.03
CA MET A 1 0.70 2.13 14.82
C MET A 1 2.14 1.67 14.66
N ILE A 2 2.35 0.84 13.66
CA ILE A 2 3.62 0.29 13.17
C ILE A 2 4.15 1.21 12.07
N GLU A 3 5.46 1.47 12.04
CA GLU A 3 6.11 2.19 10.94
C GLU A 3 7.10 1.25 10.23
N TYR A 4 6.98 1.16 8.91
CA TYR A 4 8.01 0.56 8.05
C TYR A 4 8.66 1.66 7.22
N ARG A 5 10.00 1.71 7.24
CA ARG A 5 10.78 2.70 6.50
C ARG A 5 12.02 2.07 5.86
N LYS A 6 12.19 2.29 4.55
CA LYS A 6 13.39 1.92 3.81
C LYS A 6 13.69 2.99 2.75
N GLY A 7 14.73 3.79 2.98
CA GLY A 7 15.00 4.97 2.14
C GLY A 7 13.82 5.95 2.17
N ASN A 8 13.34 6.35 1.00
CA ASN A 8 12.15 7.20 0.87
C ASN A 8 10.85 6.42 1.03
N PHE A 9 10.85 5.09 0.97
CA PHE A 9 9.64 4.31 1.10
C PHE A 9 9.17 4.28 2.57
N LEU A 10 7.93 4.68 2.81
CA LEU A 10 7.32 4.80 4.14
C LEU A 10 5.90 4.24 4.14
N ILE A 11 5.64 3.35 5.10
CA ILE A 11 4.30 2.86 5.43
C ILE A 11 4.06 3.12 6.92
N GLN A 12 2.92 3.71 7.25
CA GLN A 12 2.36 3.76 8.59
C GLN A 12 1.15 2.83 8.63
N SER A 13 1.10 1.87 9.56
CA SER A 13 0.08 0.82 9.52
C SER A 13 -0.40 0.44 10.91
N ASP A 14 -1.70 0.22 11.07
CA ASP A 14 -2.22 -0.48 12.25
C ASP A 14 -2.15 -2.01 12.08
N PHE A 15 -2.01 -2.48 10.84
CA PHE A 15 -1.78 -3.89 10.51
C PHE A 15 -0.28 -4.24 10.55
N GLU A 16 0.01 -5.51 10.81
CA GLU A 16 1.37 -6.07 10.72
C GLU A 16 1.93 -5.97 9.29
N ILE A 17 3.22 -5.64 9.18
CA ILE A 17 3.95 -5.59 7.91
C ILE A 17 5.04 -6.68 7.94
N ARG A 18 4.94 -7.66 7.04
CA ARG A 18 5.89 -8.78 6.94
C ARG A 18 6.73 -8.64 5.69
N SER A 19 8.06 -8.74 5.78
CA SER A 19 8.90 -8.94 4.60
C SER A 19 8.88 -10.42 4.20
N PHE A 20 8.67 -10.69 2.91
CA PHE A 20 8.54 -12.05 2.38
C PHE A 20 9.71 -12.46 1.51
N MET A 21 10.27 -11.53 0.73
CA MET A 21 11.36 -11.79 -0.19
C MET A 21 12.33 -10.62 -0.18
N GLU A 22 13.59 -10.91 0.18
CA GLU A 22 14.71 -9.96 0.18
C GLU A 22 15.86 -10.48 -0.71
N GLU A 23 15.54 -11.28 -1.74
CA GLU A 23 16.54 -11.74 -2.71
C GLU A 23 16.67 -10.73 -3.85
N GLY A 24 17.81 -10.06 -3.90
CA GLY A 24 18.10 -9.04 -4.91
C GLY A 24 17.69 -7.62 -4.46
N PRO A 25 17.58 -6.67 -5.39
CA PRO A 25 17.27 -5.28 -5.05
C PRO A 25 15.80 -5.07 -4.66
N ASP A 26 14.92 -6.00 -4.99
CA ASP A 26 13.48 -5.84 -4.77
C ASP A 26 13.06 -6.44 -3.43
N ILE A 27 12.19 -5.72 -2.74
CA ILE A 27 11.62 -6.13 -1.45
C ILE A 27 10.12 -6.33 -1.63
N ASP A 28 9.64 -7.48 -1.19
CA ASP A 28 8.21 -7.80 -1.09
C ASP A 28 7.72 -7.66 0.35
N LEU A 29 6.70 -6.84 0.53
CA LEU A 29 5.97 -6.68 1.80
C LEU A 29 4.58 -7.26 1.68
N ILE A 30 4.17 -8.05 2.67
CA ILE A 30 2.82 -8.58 2.80
C ILE A 30 2.17 -7.97 4.04
N ILE A 31 0.97 -7.43 3.86
CA ILE A 31 0.13 -6.86 4.90
C ILE A 31 -1.19 -7.62 4.92
N PRO A 32 -1.39 -8.53 5.90
CA PRO A 32 -2.65 -9.25 6.04
C PRO A 32 -3.79 -8.31 6.45
N LEU A 33 -4.93 -8.42 5.77
CA LEU A 33 -6.16 -7.67 6.04
C LEU A 33 -7.36 -8.57 6.43
N GLU A 34 -7.16 -9.89 6.49
CA GLU A 34 -8.16 -10.83 7.02
C GLU A 34 -9.55 -10.76 6.35
N TYR A 35 -9.59 -10.58 5.02
CA TYR A 35 -10.82 -10.50 4.22
C TYR A 35 -11.68 -9.25 4.51
N ARG A 36 -11.06 -8.16 4.98
CA ARG A 36 -11.75 -6.88 5.19
C ARG A 36 -12.11 -6.20 3.86
N THR A 37 -13.17 -5.41 3.90
CA THR A 37 -13.42 -4.39 2.86
C THR A 37 -12.36 -3.29 2.99
N LEU A 38 -11.71 -2.95 1.88
CA LEU A 38 -10.68 -1.91 1.83
C LEU A 38 -11.21 -0.65 1.13
N ASN A 39 -11.14 0.48 1.81
CA ASN A 39 -11.40 1.80 1.25
C ASN A 39 -10.05 2.46 0.87
N LEU A 40 -9.79 2.62 -0.42
CA LEU A 40 -8.57 3.24 -0.94
C LEU A 40 -8.82 4.71 -1.27
N TYR A 41 -8.07 5.59 -0.61
CA TYR A 41 -8.02 7.03 -0.84
C TYR A 41 -6.67 7.38 -1.45
N ILE A 42 -6.68 8.18 -2.52
CA ILE A 42 -5.47 8.59 -3.24
C ILE A 42 -5.50 10.11 -3.36
N ASP A 43 -4.49 10.78 -2.79
CA ASP A 43 -4.33 12.22 -2.95
C ASP A 43 -4.20 12.60 -4.42
N GLY A 44 -4.94 13.62 -4.85
CA GLY A 44 -4.94 14.10 -6.24
C GLY A 44 -5.77 13.24 -7.19
N MET A 45 -6.72 12.44 -6.69
CA MET A 45 -7.76 11.83 -7.52
C MET A 45 -8.51 12.91 -8.34
N PRO A 46 -8.92 12.61 -9.59
CA PRO A 46 -9.71 13.54 -10.39
C PRO A 46 -11.02 13.91 -9.70
N ASP A 47 -11.43 15.18 -9.80
CA ASP A 47 -12.61 15.74 -9.12
C ASP A 47 -13.96 15.09 -9.50
N TYR A 48 -13.99 14.27 -10.57
CA TYR A 48 -15.18 13.49 -10.93
C TYR A 48 -15.31 12.18 -10.13
N PHE A 49 -14.30 11.80 -9.35
CA PHE A 49 -14.39 10.78 -8.32
C PHE A 49 -14.65 11.45 -6.98
N ASP A 50 -15.70 11.00 -6.28
CA ASP A 50 -16.15 11.62 -5.02
C ASP A 50 -15.13 11.48 -3.88
N SER A 51 -14.57 10.29 -3.64
CA SER A 51 -13.62 10.12 -2.53
C SER A 51 -12.72 8.89 -2.56
N ARG A 52 -13.23 7.71 -2.94
CA ARG A 52 -12.50 6.45 -2.76
C ARG A 52 -12.79 5.39 -3.82
N LEU A 53 -11.86 4.45 -3.94
CA LEU A 53 -12.09 3.16 -4.57
C LEU A 53 -12.30 2.11 -3.48
N GLN A 54 -13.36 1.32 -3.58
CA GLN A 54 -13.66 0.28 -2.60
C GLN A 54 -13.38 -1.11 -3.17
N LEU A 55 -12.66 -1.93 -2.41
CA LEU A 55 -12.36 -3.31 -2.74
C LEU A 55 -12.93 -4.25 -1.68
N LEU A 56 -13.63 -5.29 -2.12
CA LEU A 56 -14.30 -6.24 -1.23
C LEU A 56 -13.47 -7.52 -1.02
N ASP A 57 -13.51 -8.02 0.22
CA ASP A 57 -12.93 -9.28 0.67
C ASP A 57 -11.40 -9.36 0.46
N ILE A 58 -10.67 -8.27 0.76
CA ILE A 58 -9.22 -8.25 0.59
C ILE A 58 -8.56 -9.03 1.73
N LYS A 59 -7.82 -10.08 1.35
CA LYS A 59 -7.08 -10.91 2.30
C LYS A 59 -5.71 -10.33 2.61
N ASN A 60 -5.01 -9.86 1.59
CA ASN A 60 -3.65 -9.32 1.73
C ASN A 60 -3.43 -8.13 0.80
N ILE A 61 -2.60 -7.19 1.23
CA ILE A 61 -1.90 -6.26 0.34
C ILE A 61 -0.48 -6.79 0.16
N LEU A 62 -0.05 -6.95 -1.09
CA LEU A 62 1.34 -7.17 -1.45
C LEU A 62 1.91 -5.88 -2.03
N ILE A 63 3.03 -5.41 -1.49
CA ILE A 63 3.73 -4.23 -2.00
C ILE A 63 5.14 -4.64 -2.39
N ARG A 64 5.50 -4.42 -3.66
CA ARG A 64 6.84 -4.64 -4.19
C ARG A 64 7.50 -3.31 -4.48
N PHE A 65 8.68 -3.06 -3.93
CA PHE A 65 9.48 -1.88 -4.23
C PHE A 65 10.96 -2.23 -4.38
N SER A 66 11.72 -1.38 -5.06
CA SER A 66 13.16 -1.60 -5.27
C SER A 66 14.00 -0.75 -4.32
N THR A 67 15.12 -1.31 -3.87
CA THR A 67 16.14 -0.62 -3.06
C THR A 67 17.21 0.07 -3.91
N LEU A 68 17.15 -0.06 -5.23
CA LEU A 68 18.04 0.65 -6.14
C LEU A 68 17.90 2.16 -5.95
N LYS A 69 19.04 2.85 -5.95
CA LYS A 69 19.10 4.30 -5.82
C LYS A 69 18.27 4.97 -6.91
N ASP A 70 17.55 6.02 -6.53
CA ASP A 70 16.70 6.84 -7.41
C ASP A 70 15.48 6.10 -8.04
N ASN A 71 15.24 4.83 -7.67
CA ASN A 71 13.99 4.16 -7.98
C ASN A 71 12.98 4.39 -6.85
N ASN A 72 11.94 5.17 -7.13
CA ASN A 72 10.85 5.43 -6.19
C ASN A 72 9.52 4.83 -6.65
N LEU A 73 9.54 3.82 -7.52
CA LEU A 73 8.35 3.13 -7.96
C LEU A 73 8.09 1.92 -7.07
N CYS A 74 6.83 1.72 -6.72
CA CYS A 74 6.37 0.46 -6.15
C CYS A 74 5.08 0.00 -6.82
N THR A 75 4.87 -1.31 -6.80
CA THR A 75 3.65 -1.96 -7.28
C THR A 75 2.87 -2.46 -6.08
N ILE A 76 1.58 -2.13 -6.03
CA ILE A 76 0.67 -2.62 -5.01
C ILE A 76 -0.32 -3.60 -5.66
N HIS A 77 -0.49 -4.76 -5.05
CA HIS A 77 -1.50 -5.75 -5.41
C HIS A 77 -2.44 -6.00 -4.23
N PHE A 78 -3.75 -5.96 -4.49
CA PHE A 78 -4.78 -6.32 -3.52
C PHE A 78 -5.26 -7.73 -3.82
N LEU A 79 -5.03 -8.66 -2.90
CA LEU A 79 -5.21 -10.09 -3.13
C LEU A 79 -6.39 -10.64 -2.33
N ARG A 80 -7.24 -11.46 -2.96
CA ARG A 80 -8.27 -12.27 -2.28
C ARG A 80 -7.73 -13.59 -1.72
N ASN A 81 -6.57 -14.03 -2.20
CA ASN A 81 -5.87 -15.21 -1.70
C ASN A 81 -4.35 -14.93 -1.64
N ILE A 82 -3.53 -15.93 -1.33
CA ILE A 82 -2.07 -15.77 -1.26
C ILE A 82 -1.41 -15.77 -2.65
N ASP A 83 -2.09 -16.30 -3.67
CA ASP A 83 -1.58 -16.32 -5.05
C ASP A 83 -1.65 -14.92 -5.67
N LEU A 84 -0.57 -14.46 -6.31
CA LEU A 84 -0.52 -13.19 -7.03
C LEU A 84 -1.58 -13.09 -8.13
N LYS A 85 -1.94 -14.23 -8.76
CA LYS A 85 -3.04 -14.28 -9.75
C LYS A 85 -4.42 -13.99 -9.14
N SER A 86 -4.53 -13.97 -7.83
CA SER A 86 -5.75 -13.58 -7.11
C SER A 86 -5.87 -12.07 -6.88
N ALA A 87 -4.98 -11.28 -7.50
CA ALA A 87 -5.09 -9.82 -7.48
C ALA A 87 -6.40 -9.36 -8.11
N VAL A 88 -7.21 -8.64 -7.33
CA VAL A 88 -8.46 -8.03 -7.82
C VAL A 88 -8.24 -6.62 -8.35
N MET A 89 -7.15 -5.98 -7.93
CA MET A 89 -6.67 -4.71 -8.45
C MET A 89 -5.17 -4.62 -8.18
N ASN A 90 -4.46 -3.94 -9.07
CA ASN A 90 -3.09 -3.53 -8.84
C ASN A 90 -2.82 -2.20 -9.51
N PHE A 91 -1.82 -1.48 -9.03
CA PHE A 91 -1.29 -0.29 -9.68
C PHE A 91 0.16 -0.07 -9.30
N VAL A 92 0.82 0.80 -10.06
CA VAL A 92 2.17 1.28 -9.80
C VAL A 92 2.08 2.75 -9.42
N PHE A 93 2.82 3.18 -8.41
CA PHE A 93 2.92 4.62 -8.08
C PHE A 93 4.33 5.02 -7.65
N ASP A 94 4.61 6.31 -7.82
CA ASP A 94 5.84 6.96 -7.38
C ASP A 94 5.69 7.46 -5.92
N TYR A 95 6.42 6.82 -5.01
CA TYR A 95 6.41 7.13 -3.59
C TYR A 95 7.38 8.24 -3.18
N LYS A 96 8.13 8.85 -4.11
CA LYS A 96 9.16 9.86 -3.78
C LYS A 96 8.64 10.95 -2.85
N GLU A 97 7.47 11.50 -3.19
CA GLU A 97 6.80 12.55 -2.42
C GLU A 97 5.54 12.04 -1.70
N HIS A 98 5.34 10.72 -1.61
CA HIS A 98 4.16 10.11 -1.00
C HIS A 98 4.53 9.09 0.07
N PHE A 99 3.56 8.72 0.90
CA PHE A 99 3.66 7.60 1.81
C PHE A 99 2.32 6.87 1.89
N ILE A 100 2.36 5.63 2.35
CA ILE A 100 1.15 4.83 2.54
C ILE A 100 0.75 4.89 4.01
N LYS A 101 -0.53 5.07 4.28
CA LYS A 101 -1.11 4.95 5.60
C LYS A 101 -2.23 3.91 5.59
N LEU A 102 -2.16 2.94 6.49
CA LEU A 102 -3.14 1.88 6.66
C LEU A 102 -3.75 1.96 8.05
N LYS A 103 -5.07 2.03 8.11
CA LYS A 103 -5.81 2.09 9.37
C LYS A 103 -6.77 0.93 9.48
N GLU A 104 -6.83 0.35 10.67
CA GLU A 104 -7.85 -0.62 11.01
C GLU A 104 -9.09 0.11 11.50
N GLU A 105 -10.23 -0.17 10.89
CA GLU A 105 -11.54 0.28 11.32
C GLU A 105 -12.36 -0.93 11.78
N GLU A 106 -13.43 -0.70 12.53
CA GLU A 106 -14.24 -1.76 13.16
C GLU A 106 -14.68 -2.84 12.16
N TYR A 107 -15.10 -2.43 10.95
CA TYR A 107 -15.63 -3.32 9.91
C TYR A 107 -14.89 -3.23 8.56
N SER A 108 -13.81 -2.45 8.48
CA SER A 108 -13.09 -2.22 7.23
C SER A 108 -11.61 -1.93 7.49
N ALA A 109 -10.86 -1.78 6.40
CA ALA A 109 -9.55 -1.17 6.41
C ALA A 109 -9.60 0.10 5.55
N GLU A 110 -8.80 1.10 5.92
CA GLU A 110 -8.52 2.23 5.05
C GLU A 110 -7.08 2.19 4.59
N MET A 111 -6.86 2.48 3.31
CA MET A 111 -5.54 2.75 2.75
C MET A 111 -5.54 4.16 2.17
N HIS A 112 -4.60 4.98 2.61
CA HIS A 112 -4.39 6.33 2.10
C HIS A 112 -3.02 6.39 1.43
N ILE A 113 -2.97 6.93 0.21
CA ILE A 113 -1.74 7.37 -0.44
C ILE A 113 -1.69 8.88 -0.28
N GLU A 114 -0.90 9.33 0.69
CA GLU A 114 -0.83 10.73 1.10
C GLU A 114 0.44 11.40 0.60
N LYS A 115 0.34 12.65 0.17
CA LYS A 115 1.50 13.48 -0.16
C LYS A 115 2.22 13.89 1.11
N ARG A 116 3.55 13.82 1.10
CA ARG A 116 4.40 14.34 2.17
C ARG A 116 4.17 15.84 2.27
N LYS A 117 3.84 16.32 3.47
CA LYS A 117 3.84 17.76 3.75
C LYS A 117 5.26 18.25 3.59
N THR A 118 5.50 19.05 2.56
CA THR A 118 6.77 19.77 2.39
C THR A 118 6.81 20.81 3.52
N SER A 119 7.81 20.74 4.38
CA SER A 119 8.12 21.85 5.28
C SER A 119 8.55 23.02 4.41
N THR A 120 7.64 23.96 4.15
CA THR A 120 7.95 25.29 3.62
C THR A 120 8.77 26.09 4.62
#